data_AF-A0A933BR83-F1
#
_entry.id   AF-A0A933BR83-F1
#
_cell.length_a   1.000
_cell.length_b   1.000
_cell.length_c   1.000
_cell.angle_alpha   90.00
_cell.angle_beta   90.00
_cell.angle_gamma   90.00
#
_symmetry.space_group_name_H-M   'P 1'
#
loop_
_entity.id
_entity.type
_entity.pdbx_description
1 polymer ?
#
loop_
_entity_poly.entity_id
_entity_poly.type
_entity_poly.pdbx_seq_one_letter_code
_entity_poly.pdbx_strand_id
1 'polypeptide(L)'
;MKSLRKSGKSATDWTRAKTVKDRDIDFSDSPEITPEMFARAAVRNGLQPPVRKKQLTLRLDADVLNWFKAQGRGYQTRINALLRAYKNAHGKRA
;
A
#
# COMPACT_ATOMS: atom_id res chain seq x y z
N MET A 1 1.95 8.90 19.45
CA MET A 1 2.42 9.33 18.11
C MET A 1 3.14 8.16 17.43
N LYS A 2 2.73 7.74 16.22
CA LYS A 2 3.41 6.65 15.49
C LYS A 2 4.65 7.19 14.79
N SER A 3 5.83 6.70 15.19
CA SER A 3 7.10 6.96 14.51
C SER A 3 7.02 6.50 13.06
N LEU A 4 7.13 7.44 12.12
CA LEU A 4 7.32 7.15 10.70
C LEU A 4 8.64 6.39 10.58
N ARG A 5 8.60 5.16 10.05
CA ARG A 5 9.81 4.42 9.70
C ARG A 5 10.62 5.27 8.73
N LYS A 6 11.75 5.82 9.18
CA LYS A 6 12.73 6.43 8.27
C LYS A 6 13.14 5.34 7.29
N SER A 7 12.85 5.55 6.00
CA SER A 7 13.49 4.79 4.93
C SER A 7 15.00 4.79 5.18
N GLY A 8 15.66 3.65 4.96
CA GLY A 8 17.12 3.56 5.05
C GLY A 8 17.80 4.62 4.16
N LYS A 9 19.11 4.84 4.36
CA LYS A 9 19.89 5.78 3.54
C LYS A 9 19.63 5.48 2.06
N SER A 10 19.13 6.47 1.32
CA SER A 10 18.86 6.29 -0.10
C SER A 10 20.15 5.92 -0.83
N ALA A 11 20.09 4.94 -1.72
CA ALA A 11 21.19 4.60 -2.63
C ALA A 11 21.31 5.61 -3.79
N THR A 12 20.47 6.65 -3.81
CA THR A 12 20.51 7.73 -4.82
C THR A 12 21.79 8.53 -4.71
N ASP A 13 22.48 8.72 -5.84
CA ASP A 13 23.56 9.69 -5.98
C ASP A 13 22.99 11.10 -6.09
N TRP A 14 22.80 11.73 -4.92
CA TRP A 14 22.27 13.08 -4.81
C TRP A 14 23.23 14.16 -5.32
N THR A 15 24.53 13.88 -5.39
CA THR A 15 25.50 14.83 -5.91
C THR A 15 25.34 14.96 -7.41
N ARG A 16 25.29 13.82 -8.12
CA ARG A 16 25.01 13.78 -9.56
C ARG A 16 23.66 14.43 -9.90
N ALA A 17 22.60 14.09 -9.18
CA ALA A 17 21.26 14.61 -9.45
C ALA A 17 21.18 16.15 -9.33
N LYS A 18 22.02 16.77 -8.49
CA LYS A 18 22.05 18.23 -8.31
C LYS A 18 22.93 18.96 -9.32
N THR A 19 23.85 18.26 -10.00
CA THR A 19 24.85 18.87 -10.89
C THR A 19 24.52 18.72 -12.37
N VAL A 20 23.81 17.65 -12.75
CA VAL A 20 23.33 17.46 -14.13
C VAL A 20 22.39 18.59 -14.51
N LYS A 21 22.62 19.21 -15.67
CA LYS A 21 21.75 20.25 -16.23
C LYS A 21 20.70 19.60 -17.11
N ASP A 22 19.53 20.24 -17.22
CA ASP A 22 18.39 19.71 -17.98
C ASP A 22 18.73 19.35 -19.44
N ARG A 23 19.57 20.16 -20.10
CA ARG A 23 20.04 19.92 -21.48
C ARG A 23 20.88 18.65 -21.67
N ASP A 24 21.46 18.14 -20.58
CA ASP A 24 22.35 16.98 -20.58
C ASP A 24 21.58 15.70 -20.18
N ILE A 25 20.26 15.79 -20.00
CA ILE A 25 19.39 14.64 -19.72
C ILE A 25 19.17 13.84 -21.01
N ASP A 26 19.48 12.56 -20.95
CA ASP A 26 19.20 11.62 -22.03
C ASP A 26 17.74 11.14 -21.93
N PHE A 27 16.97 11.35 -23.01
CA PHE A 27 15.57 10.93 -23.14
C PHE A 27 15.39 9.77 -24.14
N SER A 28 16.48 9.12 -24.57
CA SER A 28 16.42 8.05 -25.57
C SER A 28 15.59 6.83 -25.14
N ASP A 29 15.52 6.56 -23.83
CA ASP A 29 14.72 5.48 -23.24
C ASP A 29 13.30 5.91 -22.84
N SER A 30 13.09 7.20 -22.62
CA SER A 30 11.83 7.80 -22.19
C SER A 30 11.58 9.12 -22.92
N PRO A 31 10.97 9.08 -24.12
CA PRO A 31 10.66 10.27 -24.89
C PRO A 31 9.82 11.27 -24.09
N GLU A 32 10.02 12.56 -24.35
CA GLU A 32 9.20 13.61 -23.74
C GLU A 32 7.73 13.45 -24.11
N ILE A 33 6.84 13.72 -23.15
CA ILE A 33 5.41 13.68 -23.40
C ILE A 33 5.00 14.95 -24.15
N THR A 34 4.51 14.78 -25.37
CA THR A 34 3.97 15.90 -26.14
C THR A 34 2.61 16.35 -25.58
N PRO A 35 2.19 17.61 -25.83
CA PRO A 35 0.86 18.08 -25.42
C PRO A 35 -0.28 17.21 -25.95
N GLU A 36 -0.16 16.67 -27.16
CA GLU A 36 -1.16 15.78 -27.77
C GLU A 36 -1.23 14.42 -27.07
N MET A 37 -0.07 13.88 -26.66
CA MET A 37 0.00 12.66 -25.86
C MET A 37 -0.62 12.87 -24.47
N PHE A 38 -0.33 14.02 -23.85
CA PHE A 38 -0.90 14.38 -22.56
C PHE A 38 -2.42 14.56 -22.63
N ALA A 39 -2.93 15.20 -23.69
CA ALA A 39 -4.36 15.38 -23.90
C ALA A 39 -5.13 14.06 -24.04
N ARG A 40 -4.47 12.99 -24.51
CA ARG A 40 -5.01 11.63 -24.62
C ARG A 40 -4.81 10.79 -23.36
N ALA A 41 -4.10 11.30 -22.36
CA ALA A 41 -3.84 10.54 -21.15
C ALA A 41 -5.15 10.28 -20.38
N ALA A 42 -5.40 9.00 -20.09
CA ALA A 42 -6.50 8.63 -19.21
C ALA A 42 -6.12 8.98 -17.77
N VAL A 43 -6.68 10.07 -17.23
CA VAL A 43 -6.57 10.34 -15.80
C VAL A 43 -7.27 9.20 -15.07
N ARG A 44 -6.53 8.50 -14.20
CA ARG A 44 -7.09 7.46 -13.34
C ARG A 44 -7.92 8.10 -12.22
N ASN A 45 -9.06 8.67 -12.60
CA ASN A 45 -10.05 9.22 -11.70
C ASN A 45 -10.86 8.09 -11.07
N GLY A 46 -11.11 8.18 -9.75
CA GLY A 46 -12.03 7.26 -9.07
C GLY A 46 -11.41 6.03 -8.42
N LEU A 47 -10.08 5.97 -8.25
CA LEU A 47 -9.51 5.03 -7.28
C LEU A 47 -10.01 5.41 -5.89
N GLN A 48 -10.93 4.61 -5.34
CA GLN A 48 -11.29 4.77 -3.94
C GLN A 48 -10.03 4.55 -3.10
N PRO A 49 -9.71 5.48 -2.17
CA PRO A 49 -8.59 5.26 -1.27
C PRO A 49 -8.79 3.93 -0.54
N PRO A 50 -7.73 3.13 -0.37
CA PRO A 50 -7.86 1.84 0.29
C PRO A 50 -8.45 2.03 1.67
N VAL A 51 -9.58 1.37 1.94
CA VAL A 51 -10.25 1.43 3.23
C VAL A 51 -9.30 0.91 4.30
N ARG A 52 -8.81 1.80 5.16
CA ARG A 52 -7.88 1.45 6.23
C ARG A 52 -8.61 0.62 7.28
N LYS A 53 -8.02 -0.52 7.64
CA LYS A 53 -8.48 -1.31 8.80
C LYS A 53 -8.30 -0.47 10.06
N LYS A 54 -9.30 -0.49 10.96
CA LYS A 54 -9.18 0.14 12.28
C LYS A 54 -8.32 -0.77 13.18
N GLN A 55 -7.33 -0.18 13.84
CA GLN A 55 -6.58 -0.88 14.88
C GLN A 55 -7.42 -0.88 16.16
N LEU A 56 -7.61 -2.05 16.75
CA LEU A 56 -8.38 -2.22 17.98
C LEU A 56 -7.69 -3.23 18.90
N THR A 57 -7.89 -3.08 20.21
CA THR A 57 -7.43 -4.04 21.22
C THR A 57 -8.57 -5.01 21.50
N LEU A 58 -8.37 -6.29 21.17
CA LEU A 58 -9.33 -7.37 21.38
C LEU A 58 -8.68 -8.47 22.22
N ARG A 59 -9.45 -9.05 23.15
CA ARG A 59 -9.07 -10.27 23.85
C ARG A 59 -9.59 -11.47 23.08
N LEU A 60 -8.73 -12.45 22.87
CA LEU A 60 -9.05 -13.75 22.26
C LEU A 60 -8.60 -14.82 23.23
N ASP A 61 -9.30 -15.95 23.24
CA ASP A 61 -8.85 -17.12 23.99
C ASP A 61 -7.48 -17.59 23.52
N ALA A 62 -6.68 -18.09 24.46
CA ALA A 62 -5.28 -18.38 24.23
C ALA A 62 -5.08 -19.51 23.21
N ASP A 63 -5.92 -20.54 23.28
CA ASP A 63 -5.96 -21.68 22.36
C ASP A 63 -6.28 -21.23 20.92
N VAL A 64 -7.29 -20.38 20.75
CA VAL A 64 -7.70 -19.82 19.44
C VAL A 64 -6.55 -19.00 18.85
N LEU A 65 -5.93 -18.12 19.64
CA LEU A 65 -4.81 -17.30 19.17
C LEU A 65 -3.61 -18.16 18.78
N ASN A 66 -3.30 -19.19 19.57
CA ASN A 66 -2.19 -20.10 19.31
C ASN A 66 -2.41 -20.92 18.03
N TRP A 67 -3.64 -21.41 17.81
CA TRP A 67 -4.00 -22.11 16.58
C TRP A 67 -3.78 -21.24 15.33
N PHE A 68 -4.21 -19.97 15.35
CA PHE A 68 -3.98 -19.06 14.23
C PHE A 68 -2.49 -18.74 14.04
N LYS A 69 -1.74 -18.53 15.13
CA LYS A 69 -0.28 -18.27 15.07
C LYS A 69 0.49 -19.46 14.48
N ALA A 70 0.09 -20.70 14.78
CA ALA A 70 0.71 -21.90 14.24
C ALA A 70 0.64 -21.98 12.69
N GLN A 71 -0.33 -21.31 12.07
CA GLN A 71 -0.45 -21.19 10.61
C GLN A 71 0.56 -20.20 9.97
N GLY A 72 1.45 -19.62 10.78
CA GLY A 72 2.56 -18.78 10.32
C GLY A 72 2.16 -17.35 9.93
N ARG A 73 2.94 -16.76 9.03
CA ARG A 73 2.79 -15.35 8.62
C ARG A 73 1.37 -15.11 8.08
N GLY A 74 0.75 -14.02 8.55
CA GLY A 74 -0.59 -13.61 8.11
C GLY A 74 -1.74 -14.11 9.00
N TYR A 75 -1.46 -14.68 10.18
CA TYR A 75 -2.51 -15.12 11.12
C TYR A 75 -3.57 -14.05 11.42
N GLN A 76 -3.18 -12.79 11.60
CA GLN A 76 -4.12 -11.67 11.81
C GLN A 76 -5.04 -11.43 10.61
N THR A 77 -4.53 -11.63 9.40
CA THR A 77 -5.31 -11.52 8.16
C THR A 77 -6.35 -12.63 8.09
N ARG A 78 -6.00 -13.85 8.51
CA ARG A 78 -6.94 -14.99 8.58
C ARG A 78 -8.03 -14.78 9.62
N ILE A 79 -7.68 -14.28 10.82
CA ILE A 79 -8.66 -13.88 11.84
C ILE A 79 -9.66 -12.88 11.25
N ASN A 80 -9.17 -11.83 10.59
CA ASN A 80 -10.04 -10.82 9.97
C ASN A 80 -10.90 -11.39 8.82
N ALA A 81 -10.39 -12.36 8.06
CA ALA A 81 -11.17 -13.04 7.02
C ALA A 81 -12.32 -13.85 7.61
N LEU A 82 -12.08 -14.59 8.71
CA LEU A 82 -13.09 -15.34 9.42
C LEU A 82 -14.19 -14.42 9.99
N LEU A 83 -13.80 -13.33 10.65
CA LEU A 83 -14.75 -12.33 11.17
C LEU A 83 -15.61 -11.72 10.06
N ARG A 84 -15.02 -11.48 8.88
CA ARG A 84 -15.76 -10.97 7.71
C ARG A 84 -16.73 -12.01 7.17
N ALA A 85 -16.32 -13.28 7.05
CA ALA A 85 -17.20 -14.35 6.61
C ALA A 85 -18.39 -14.51 7.57
N TYR A 86 -18.14 -14.53 8.88
CA TYR A 86 -19.18 -14.56 9.90
C TYR A 86 -20.13 -13.36 9.79
N LYS A 87 -19.59 -12.14 9.68
CA LYS A 87 -20.36 -10.90 9.48
C LYS A 87 -21.24 -10.99 8.23
N ASN A 88 -20.72 -11.50 7.11
CA ASN A 88 -21.47 -11.58 5.86
C ASN A 88 -22.59 -12.64 5.93
N ALA A 89 -22.35 -13.74 6.64
CA ALA A 89 -23.34 -14.81 6.81
C ALA A 89 -24.48 -14.41 7.77
N HIS A 90 -24.20 -13.59 8.79
CA HIS A 90 -25.16 -13.22 9.84
C HIS A 90 -25.60 -11.76 9.81
N GLY A 91 -25.00 -10.95 8.94
CA GLY A 91 -25.45 -9.59 8.68
C GLY A 91 -26.79 -9.67 7.96
N LYS A 92 -27.85 -9.16 8.59
CA LYS A 92 -29.12 -8.90 7.89
C LYS A 92 -28.79 -8.22 6.57
N ARG A 93 -29.34 -8.74 5.46
CA ARG A 93 -29.43 -7.98 4.21
C ARG A 93 -30.15 -6.69 4.58
N ALA A 94 -29.39 -5.60 4.67
CA ALA A 94 -29.93 -4.26 4.71
C ALA A 94 -30.46 -3.94 3.31
#